data_AF-A0A7S0R6D1-F1
#
_entry.id   AF-A0A7S0R6D1-F1
#
_cell.length_a   1.000
_cell.length_b   1.000
_cell.length_c   1.000
_cell.angle_alpha   90.00
_cell.angle_beta   90.00
_cell.angle_gamma   90.00
#
_symmetry.space_group_name_H-M   'P 1'
#
loop_
_entity.id
_entity.type
_entity.pdbx_description
1 polymer ?
#
loop_
_entity_poly.entity_id
_entity_poly.type
_entity_poly.pdbx_seq_one_letter_code
_entity_poly.pdbx_strand_id
1 'polypeptide(L)'
;AVANVDMALAVFALATPPFEELQVSRFLVALEAAGTPFEVVLNKADLVAEEEVAARVAQVRSWGYEPLVVSCSGSGRGIDAVVGALAGRTAVLAGPSSAGK
;
A
#
# COMPACT_ATOMS: atom_id res chain seq x y z
N ALA A 1 1.35 12.87 -18.27
CA ALA A 1 0.03 12.49 -17.72
C ALA A 1 -0.21 11.04 -18.09
N VAL A 2 -0.43 10.14 -17.11
CA VAL A 2 -0.83 8.76 -17.39
C VAL A 2 -2.34 8.78 -17.62
N ALA A 3 -2.79 8.45 -18.82
CA ALA A 3 -4.19 8.35 -19.19
C ALA A 3 -4.62 6.87 -19.14
N ASN A 4 -5.83 6.59 -18.60
CA ASN A 4 -6.40 5.27 -18.25
C ASN A 4 -5.78 4.58 -17.02
N VAL A 5 -5.98 5.16 -15.83
CA VAL A 5 -5.74 4.46 -14.57
C VAL A 5 -7.10 4.16 -13.94
N ASP A 6 -7.48 2.89 -13.88
CA ASP A 6 -8.76 2.44 -13.33
C ASP A 6 -8.73 2.38 -11.79
N MET A 7 -7.52 2.29 -11.22
CA MET A 7 -7.23 2.40 -9.79
C MET A 7 -5.76 2.68 -9.51
N ALA A 8 -5.43 3.21 -8.34
CA ALA A 8 -4.05 3.23 -7.84
C ALA A 8 -3.83 2.16 -6.76
N LEU A 9 -2.60 1.64 -6.67
CA LEU A 9 -2.14 0.93 -5.48
C LEU A 9 -1.19 1.84 -4.71
N ALA A 10 -1.62 2.26 -3.53
CA ALA A 10 -0.81 3.06 -2.62
C ALA A 10 0.08 2.13 -1.77
N VAL A 11 1.31 1.90 -2.22
CA VAL A 11 2.22 0.92 -1.60
C VAL A 11 3.21 1.60 -0.67
N PHE A 12 3.18 1.21 0.60
CA PHE A 12 4.05 1.71 1.66
C PHE A 12 4.85 0.57 2.27
N ALA A 13 6.17 0.75 2.46
CA ALA A 13 7.00 -0.25 3.11
C ALA A 13 6.94 -0.09 4.64
N LEU A 14 6.96 -1.22 5.35
CA LEU A 14 6.99 -1.24 6.82
C LEU A 14 8.42 -1.11 7.40
N ALA A 15 9.44 -1.51 6.64
CA ALA A 15 10.83 -1.50 7.11
C ALA A 15 11.73 -0.43 6.45
N THR A 16 11.90 -0.49 5.12
CA THR A 16 12.79 0.44 4.40
C THR A 16 12.19 0.86 3.07
N PRO A 17 11.86 2.14 2.85
CA PRO A 17 11.91 3.22 3.83
C PRO A 17 10.89 2.94 4.97
N PRO A 18 11.11 3.49 6.18
CA PRO A 18 10.21 3.28 7.29
C PRO A 18 8.83 3.87 7.01
N PHE A 19 7.81 3.34 7.68
CA PHE A 19 6.45 3.83 7.60
C PHE A 19 6.34 5.18 8.33
N GLU A 20 6.33 6.27 7.58
CA GLU A 20 6.23 7.64 8.10
C GLU A 20 4.80 8.17 7.99
N GLU A 21 4.10 8.23 9.12
CA GLU A 21 2.65 8.48 9.21
C GLU A 21 2.20 9.76 8.47
N LEU A 22 2.96 10.85 8.64
CA LEU A 22 2.65 12.13 8.00
C LEU A 22 2.82 12.06 6.48
N GLN A 23 3.81 11.32 6.00
CA GLN A 23 4.03 11.16 4.57
C GLN A 23 2.93 10.29 3.96
N VAL A 24 2.57 9.19 4.63
CA VAL A 24 1.51 8.28 4.19
C VAL A 24 0.17 9.01 4.15
N SER A 25 -0.24 9.65 5.24
CA SER A 25 -1.53 10.39 5.30
C SER A 25 -1.64 11.47 4.22
N ARG A 26 -0.58 12.26 4.00
CA ARG A 26 -0.55 13.27 2.91
C ARG A 26 -0.70 12.65 1.53
N PHE A 27 -0.12 11.47 1.33
CA PHE A 27 -0.23 10.75 0.07
C PHE A 27 -1.66 10.25 -0.17
N LEU A 28 -2.28 9.68 0.85
CA LEU A 28 -3.68 9.21 0.79
C LEU A 28 -4.64 10.37 0.52
N VAL A 29 -4.46 11.51 1.20
CA VAL A 29 -5.24 12.74 0.93
C VAL A 29 -5.09 13.21 -0.51
N ALA A 30 -3.88 13.12 -1.09
CA ALA A 30 -3.64 13.51 -2.47
C ALA A 30 -4.34 12.55 -3.46
N LEU A 31 -4.40 11.25 -3.17
CA LEU A 31 -5.12 10.27 -3.97
C LEU A 31 -6.64 10.50 -3.92
N GLU A 32 -7.19 10.72 -2.73
CA GLU A 32 -8.60 11.08 -2.53
C GLU A 32 -8.96 12.36 -3.30
N ALA A 33 -8.13 13.40 -3.19
CA ALA A 33 -8.35 14.67 -3.88
C ALA A 33 -8.27 14.54 -5.42
N ALA A 34 -7.53 13.55 -5.93
CA ALA A 34 -7.48 13.24 -7.36
C ALA A 34 -8.71 12.48 -7.86
N GLY A 35 -9.56 11.95 -6.97
CA GLY A 35 -10.74 11.17 -7.32
C GLY A 35 -10.44 9.80 -7.94
N THR A 36 -9.19 9.33 -7.84
CA THR A 36 -8.77 8.03 -8.37
C THR A 36 -9.05 6.97 -7.31
N PRO A 37 -9.86 5.93 -7.60
CA PRO A 37 -10.05 4.82 -6.67
C PRO A 37 -8.69 4.18 -6.32
N PHE A 38 -8.45 3.83 -5.05
CA PHE A 38 -7.19 3.20 -4.67
C PHE A 38 -7.34 2.18 -3.55
N GLU A 39 -6.36 1.27 -3.47
CA GLU A 39 -6.18 0.34 -2.36
C GLU A 39 -4.88 0.65 -1.63
N VAL A 40 -4.88 0.54 -0.30
CA VAL A 40 -3.68 0.73 0.53
C VAL A 40 -2.98 -0.61 0.71
N VAL A 41 -1.67 -0.63 0.44
CA VAL A 41 -0.85 -1.84 0.55
C VAL A 41 0.33 -1.58 1.47
N LEU A 42 0.47 -2.40 2.51
CA LEU A 42 1.61 -2.42 3.43
C LEU A 42 2.55 -3.56 3.02
N ASN A 43 3.69 -3.20 2.44
CA ASN A 43 4.70 -4.12 1.95
C ASN A 43 5.84 -4.32 2.96
N LYS A 44 6.66 -5.36 2.73
CA LYS A 44 7.82 -5.73 3.54
C LYS A 44 7.45 -6.12 4.97
N ALA A 45 6.28 -6.71 5.15
CA ALA A 45 5.81 -7.21 6.44
C ALA A 45 6.72 -8.32 7.00
N ASP A 46 7.48 -9.00 6.15
CA ASP A 46 8.51 -9.98 6.52
C ASP A 46 9.73 -9.39 7.23
N LEU A 47 9.95 -8.07 7.12
CA LEU A 47 11.10 -7.38 7.68
C LEU A 47 10.84 -6.73 9.05
N VAL A 48 9.62 -6.87 9.59
CA VAL A 48 9.21 -6.32 10.89
C VAL A 48 8.51 -7.40 11.73
N ALA A 49 8.40 -7.16 13.04
CA ALA A 49 7.68 -8.06 13.94
C ALA A 49 6.16 -8.04 13.65
N GLU A 50 5.46 -9.14 13.92
CA GLU A 50 4.02 -9.26 13.66
C GLU A 50 3.20 -8.24 14.46
N GLU A 51 3.64 -7.88 15.66
CA GLU A 51 3.05 -6.83 16.48
C GLU A 51 3.14 -5.45 15.82
N GLU A 52 4.26 -5.15 15.16
CA GLU A 52 4.44 -3.90 14.40
C GLU A 52 3.52 -3.90 13.17
N VAL A 53 3.40 -5.02 12.46
CA VAL A 53 2.43 -5.15 11.35
C VAL A 53 1.01 -4.87 11.84
N ALA A 54 0.60 -5.50 12.95
CA ALA A 54 -0.73 -5.32 13.52
C ALA A 54 -0.99 -3.87 13.96
N ALA A 55 0.01 -3.22 14.57
CA ALA A 55 -0.07 -1.81 14.95
C ALA A 55 -0.28 -0.90 13.74
N ARG A 56 0.47 -1.11 12.64
CA ARG A 56 0.32 -0.33 11.40
C ARG A 56 -1.00 -0.59 10.69
N VAL A 57 -1.48 -1.83 10.69
CA VAL A 57 -2.82 -2.15 10.17
C VAL A 57 -3.90 -1.43 10.98
N ALA A 58 -3.85 -1.49 12.31
CA ALA A 58 -4.82 -0.82 13.18
C ALA A 58 -4.81 0.71 12.98
N GLN A 59 -3.62 1.28 12.80
CA GLN A 59 -3.45 2.69 12.50
C GLN A 59 -4.10 3.09 11.17
N VAL A 60 -3.81 2.37 10.08
CA VAL A 60 -4.40 2.67 8.77
C VAL A 60 -5.92 2.46 8.78
N ARG A 61 -6.41 1.45 9.50
CA ARG A 61 -7.85 1.26 9.76
C ARG A 61 -8.48 2.42 10.53
N SER A 62 -7.75 3.03 11.48
CA SER A 62 -8.24 4.22 12.19
C SER A 62 -8.43 5.43 11.28
N TRP A 63 -7.75 5.46 10.12
CA TRP A 63 -7.95 6.48 9.09
C TRP A 63 -9.12 6.15 8.13
N GLY A 64 -9.76 4.99 8.27
CA GLY A 64 -10.88 4.55 7.44
C GLY A 64 -10.51 3.67 6.25
N TYR A 65 -9.24 3.24 6.14
CA TYR A 65 -8.75 2.38 5.07
C TYR A 65 -8.58 0.94 5.52
N GLU A 66 -8.85 -0.04 4.65
CA GLU A 66 -8.58 -1.44 4.92
C GLU A 66 -7.31 -1.88 4.16
N PRO A 67 -6.14 -1.95 4.81
CA PRO A 67 -4.89 -2.20 4.11
C PRO A 67 -4.68 -3.69 3.79
N LEU A 68 -4.16 -3.96 2.60
CA LEU A 68 -3.61 -5.27 2.25
C LEU A 68 -2.18 -5.38 2.78
N VAL A 69 -1.86 -6.47 3.47
CA VAL A 69 -0.51 -6.74 3.97
C VAL A 69 0.20 -7.73 3.06
N VAL A 70 1.38 -7.35 2.56
CA VAL A 70 2.16 -8.15 1.63
C VAL A 70 3.64 -8.26 2.01
N SER A 71 4.26 -9.35 1.59
CA SER A 71 5.72 -9.56 1.67
C SER A 71 6.25 -10.14 0.36
N CYS A 72 7.07 -9.37 -0.35
CA CYS A 72 7.63 -9.81 -1.63
C CYS A 72 8.90 -10.66 -1.52
N SER A 73 9.56 -10.70 -0.35
CA SER A 73 10.74 -11.53 -0.12
C SER A 73 10.35 -12.86 0.52
N GLY A 74 10.71 -13.98 -0.11
CA GLY A 74 10.49 -15.33 0.43
C GLY A 74 9.18 -16.00 -0.01
N SER A 75 8.07 -15.72 0.66
CA SER A 75 6.82 -16.52 0.55
C SER A 75 5.74 -15.93 -0.37
N GLY A 76 5.85 -14.68 -0.79
CA GLY A 76 4.85 -14.01 -1.61
C GLY A 76 3.50 -13.77 -0.91
N ARG A 77 3.49 -13.69 0.43
CA ARG A 77 2.26 -13.47 1.23
C ARG A 77 1.49 -12.27 0.70
N GLY A 78 0.19 -12.45 0.48
CA GLY A 78 -0.75 -11.39 0.11
C GLY A 78 -0.62 -10.90 -1.34
N ILE A 79 0.31 -11.43 -2.13
CA ILE A 79 0.44 -11.10 -3.55
C ILE A 79 -0.82 -11.53 -4.31
N ASP A 80 -1.40 -12.69 -4.01
CA ASP A 80 -2.65 -13.14 -4.65
C ASP A 80 -3.82 -12.19 -4.38
N ALA A 81 -3.89 -11.59 -3.18
CA ALA A 81 -4.90 -10.59 -2.85
C ALA A 81 -4.70 -9.29 -3.64
N VAL A 82 -3.45 -8.88 -3.84
CA VAL A 82 -3.10 -7.75 -4.71
C VAL A 82 -3.42 -8.07 -6.17
N VAL A 83 -3.05 -9.24 -6.68
CA VAL A 83 -3.37 -9.68 -8.04
C VAL A 83 -4.89 -9.77 -8.25
N GLY A 84 -5.64 -10.25 -7.26
CA GLY A 84 -7.10 -10.26 -7.27
C GLY A 84 -7.70 -8.85 -7.30
N ALA A 85 -7.18 -7.92 -6.49
CA ALA A 85 -7.59 -6.52 -6.52
C ALA A 85 -7.28 -5.83 -7.87
N LEU A 86 -6.23 -6.28 -8.55
CA LEU A 86 -5.79 -5.80 -9.85
C LEU A 86 -6.42 -6.51 -11.06
N ALA A 87 -7.16 -7.60 -10.84
CA ALA A 87 -7.67 -8.43 -11.92
C ALA A 87 -8.62 -7.64 -12.85
N GLY A 88 -8.16 -7.36 -14.08
CA GLY A 88 -8.92 -6.63 -15.09
C GLY A 88 -8.85 -5.09 -15.01
N ARG A 89 -7.93 -4.52 -14.21
CA ARG A 89 -7.78 -3.06 -14.01
C ARG A 89 -6.35 -2.61 -14.29
N THR A 90 -6.19 -1.45 -14.93
CA THR A 90 -4.86 -0.82 -15.05
C THR A 90 -4.54 -0.08 -13.76
N ALA A 91 -3.52 -0.52 -13.02
CA ALA A 91 -3.12 0.12 -11.78
C ALA A 91 -1.74 0.76 -11.85
N VAL A 92 -1.65 1.94 -11.24
CA VAL A 92 -0.37 2.61 -11.02
C VAL A 92 0.10 2.32 -9.61
N LEU A 93 1.33 1.80 -9.49
CA LEU A 93 2.05 1.67 -8.24
C LEU A 93 2.51 3.06 -7.79
N ALA A 94 2.01 3.53 -6.66
CA ALA A 94 2.22 4.88 -6.18
C ALA A 94 2.79 4.81 -4.74
N GLY A 95 3.98 5.36 -4.53
CA GLY A 95 4.70 5.29 -3.25
C GLY A 95 6.17 5.70 -3.39
N PRO A 96 6.89 6.03 -2.29
CA PRO A 96 8.29 6.45 -2.35
C PRO A 96 9.17 5.44 -3.10
N SER A 97 10.18 5.93 -3.84
CA SER A 97 10.98 5.16 -4.81
C SER A 97 11.46 3.78 -4.30
N SER A 98 11.78 3.68 -3.00
CA SER A 98 12.34 2.49 -2.33
C SER A 98 11.32 1.50 -1.73
N ALA A 99 10.01 1.72 -1.90
CA ALA A 99 8.96 0.86 -1.31
C ALA A 99 8.81 -0.53 -1.97
N GLY A 100 9.50 -0.80 -3.08
CA GLY A 100 9.39 -2.04 -3.85
C GLY A 100 8.23 -2.04 -4.86
N LYS A 101 8.02 -0.89 -5.53
CA LYS A 101 7.27 -0.82 -6.80
C LYS A 101 8.10 -1.47 -7.90
#